data_AF-A0A3N6NJZ7-F1
#
_entry.id   AF-A0A3N6NJZ7-F1
#
_cell.length_a   1.000
_cell.length_b   1.000
_cell.length_c   1.000
_cell.angle_alpha   90.00
_cell.angle_beta   90.00
_cell.angle_gamma   90.00
#
_symmetry.space_group_name_H-M   'P 1'
#
loop_
_entity.id
_entity.type
_entity.pdbx_description
1 polymer ?
#
loop_
_entity_poly.entity_id
_entity_poly.type
_entity_poly.pdbx_seq_one_letter_code
_entity_poly.pdbx_strand_id
1 'polypeptide(L)'
;MRSRASVDTAEKEGEPMAPKLEGTNSEATQRIWELIESDDLDALDEVLAEDVVLRIPGQEETRGIDEYKEYIRTYKEAFPDTSFEVHDMFVDGDVVVTHRDQ
;
A
#
# COMPACT_ATOMS: atom_id res chain seq x y z
N MET A 1 -35.97 -34.35 -6.12
CA MET A 1 -35.80 -33.22 -7.05
C MET A 1 -35.56 -31.97 -6.22
N ARG A 2 -34.32 -31.48 -6.22
CA ARG A 2 -33.78 -30.21 -5.69
C ARG A 2 -34.05 -29.82 -4.22
N SER A 3 -33.15 -30.30 -3.37
CA SER A 3 -32.69 -29.61 -2.16
C SER A 3 -31.99 -28.30 -2.55
N ARG A 4 -32.33 -27.18 -1.91
CA ARG A 4 -31.51 -25.95 -1.93
C ARG A 4 -31.93 -24.97 -0.81
N ALA A 5 -30.95 -24.66 0.04
CA ALA A 5 -30.72 -23.39 0.75
C ALA A 5 -29.64 -23.73 1.82
N SER A 6 -28.40 -24.02 1.43
CA SER A 6 -27.35 -23.07 1.04
C SER A 6 -27.09 -22.01 2.11
N VAL A 7 -26.34 -22.45 3.12
CA VAL A 7 -25.17 -21.80 3.74
C VAL A 7 -25.30 -20.30 4.02
N ASP A 8 -25.69 -20.04 5.26
CA ASP A 8 -25.25 -18.95 6.12
C ASP A 8 -23.76 -18.63 5.84
N THR A 9 -23.51 -17.56 5.09
CA THR A 9 -22.15 -17.05 4.88
C THR A 9 -21.99 -15.88 5.82
N ALA A 10 -21.55 -16.18 7.04
CA ALA A 10 -21.06 -15.21 7.98
C ALA A 10 -19.95 -14.39 7.28
N GLU A 11 -20.18 -13.09 7.17
CA GLU A 11 -19.16 -12.08 6.94
C GLU A 11 -18.06 -12.31 7.97
N LYS A 12 -16.91 -12.80 7.53
CA LYS A 12 -15.70 -12.69 8.33
C LYS A 12 -15.20 -11.28 8.18
N GLU A 13 -15.66 -10.41 9.08
CA GLU A 13 -15.01 -9.15 9.40
C GLU A 13 -13.52 -9.44 9.57
N GLY A 14 -12.70 -8.83 8.71
CA GLY A 14 -11.25 -8.91 8.83
C GLY A 14 -10.87 -8.35 10.19
N GLU A 15 -10.19 -9.15 10.99
CA GLU A 15 -9.64 -8.70 12.26
C GLU A 15 -8.80 -7.44 12.02
N PRO A 16 -8.84 -6.43 12.91
CA PRO A 16 -8.06 -5.23 12.74
C PRO A 16 -6.59 -5.61 12.76
N MET A 17 -5.96 -5.62 11.59
CA MET A 17 -4.52 -5.77 11.48
C MET A 17 -3.90 -4.49 12.00
N ALA A 18 -3.61 -4.47 13.29
CA ALA A 18 -2.95 -3.34 13.94
C ALA A 18 -1.63 -3.04 13.20
N PRO A 19 -1.35 -1.76 12.87
CA PRO A 19 -0.07 -1.43 12.27
C PRO A 19 1.04 -1.71 13.29
N LYS A 20 2.05 -2.45 12.85
CA LYS A 20 3.22 -2.80 13.65
C LYS A 20 4.35 -1.82 13.32
N LEU A 21 4.33 -0.63 13.93
CA LEU A 21 5.51 0.24 14.14
C LEU A 21 5.19 1.27 15.24
N GLU A 22 6.18 1.63 16.06
CA GLU A 22 6.09 2.74 17.01
C GLU A 22 6.21 4.08 16.25
N GLY A 23 5.06 4.63 15.85
CA GLY A 23 4.93 5.88 15.11
C GLY A 23 3.49 6.12 14.65
N THR A 24 3.14 7.34 14.24
CA THR A 24 1.82 7.62 13.65
C THR A 24 1.74 7.10 12.21
N ASN A 25 0.55 6.76 11.70
CA ASN A 25 0.40 6.28 10.31
C ASN A 25 0.93 7.29 9.27
N SER A 26 0.90 8.59 9.59
CA SER A 26 1.53 9.64 8.80
C SER A 26 3.05 9.50 8.73
N GLU A 27 3.74 9.15 9.82
CA GLU A 27 5.19 8.96 9.81
C GLU A 27 5.58 7.74 8.96
N ALA A 28 4.84 6.63 9.08
CA ALA A 28 5.04 5.46 8.22
C ALA A 28 4.83 5.80 6.73
N THR A 29 3.76 6.55 6.42
CA THR A 29 3.46 6.97 5.04
C THR A 29 4.51 7.93 4.49
N GLN A 30 5.00 8.86 5.30
CA GLN A 30 6.09 9.74 4.91
C GLN A 30 7.36 8.94 4.60
N ARG A 31 7.71 7.97 5.45
CA ARG A 31 8.87 7.11 5.25
C ARG A 31 8.76 6.29 3.97
N ILE A 32 7.57 5.81 3.60
CA ILE A 32 7.35 5.11 2.32
C ILE A 32 7.73 6.01 1.14
N TRP A 33 7.29 7.27 1.12
CA TRP A 33 7.62 8.20 0.03
C TRP A 33 9.11 8.54 -0.01
N GLU A 34 9.75 8.73 1.15
CA GLU A 34 11.20 8.96 1.22
C GLU A 34 12.00 7.79 0.66
N LEU A 35 11.60 6.56 0.99
CA LEU A 35 12.25 5.34 0.49
C LEU A 35 12.06 5.17 -1.02
N ILE A 36 10.86 5.46 -1.52
CA ILE A 36 10.59 5.46 -2.97
C ILE A 36 11.44 6.51 -3.64
N GLU A 37 11.51 7.74 -3.14
CA GLU A 37 12.32 8.81 -3.75
C GLU A 37 13.81 8.48 -3.73
N SER A 38 14.34 7.94 -2.62
CA SER A 38 15.75 7.58 -2.48
C SER A 38 16.16 6.28 -3.17
N ASP A 39 15.20 5.58 -3.80
CA ASP A 39 15.39 4.27 -4.45
C ASP A 39 15.84 3.14 -3.49
N ASP A 40 15.56 3.31 -2.20
CA ASP A 40 15.88 2.32 -1.16
C ASP A 40 14.68 1.38 -0.96
N LEU A 41 14.36 0.64 -2.01
CA LEU A 41 13.15 -0.18 -2.06
C LEU A 41 13.21 -1.39 -1.14
N ASP A 42 14.41 -1.88 -0.78
CA ASP A 42 14.54 -3.02 0.12
C ASP A 42 14.06 -2.66 1.53
N ALA A 43 14.33 -1.43 2.00
CA ALA A 43 13.88 -0.93 3.29
C ALA A 43 12.35 -0.73 3.41
N LEU A 44 11.59 -0.92 2.32
CA LEU A 44 10.12 -0.90 2.39
C LEU A 44 9.54 -2.01 3.28
N ASP A 45 10.28 -3.11 3.52
CA ASP A 45 9.88 -4.19 4.45
C ASP A 45 9.70 -3.70 5.89
N GLU A 46 10.30 -2.57 6.24
CA GLU A 46 10.20 -1.99 7.58
C GLU A 46 8.87 -1.27 7.80
N VAL A 47 8.24 -0.77 6.74
CA VAL A 47 7.08 0.14 6.79
C VAL A 47 5.82 -0.37 6.10
N LEU A 48 5.93 -1.39 5.24
CA LEU A 48 4.81 -2.04 4.58
C LEU A 48 4.61 -3.47 5.10
N ALA A 49 3.35 -3.90 5.13
CA ALA A 49 3.02 -5.28 5.43
C ALA A 49 3.44 -6.21 4.28
N GLU A 50 3.81 -7.45 4.61
CA GLU A 50 4.20 -8.48 3.62
C GLU A 50 3.10 -8.73 2.58
N ASP A 51 1.83 -8.59 2.97
CA ASP A 51 0.64 -8.78 2.15
C ASP A 51 0.07 -7.46 1.57
N VAL A 52 0.89 -6.41 1.45
CA VAL A 52 0.51 -5.11 0.89
C VAL A 52 -0.23 -5.26 -0.44
N VAL A 53 -1.27 -4.45 -0.64
CA VAL A 53 -2.05 -4.44 -1.88
C VAL A 53 -2.02 -3.06 -2.50
N LEU A 54 -1.46 -2.96 -3.71
CA LEU A 54 -1.45 -1.74 -4.50
C LEU A 54 -2.58 -1.78 -5.54
N ARG A 55 -3.43 -0.77 -5.50
CA ARG A 55 -4.55 -0.58 -6.44
C ARG A 55 -4.34 0.71 -7.22
N ILE A 56 -4.16 0.58 -8.52
CA ILE A 56 -4.03 1.73 -9.43
C ILE A 56 -5.21 1.71 -10.41
N PRO A 57 -5.93 2.83 -10.59
CA PRO A 57 -7.03 2.91 -11.53
C PRO A 57 -6.64 2.43 -12.94
N GLY A 58 -7.37 1.43 -13.45
CA GLY A 58 -7.14 0.89 -14.80
C GLY A 58 -6.01 -0.14 -14.91
N GLN A 59 -5.39 -0.55 -13.81
CA GLN A 59 -4.39 -1.62 -13.76
C GLN A 59 -4.91 -2.81 -12.95
N GLU A 60 -4.34 -3.99 -13.20
CA GLU A 60 -4.54 -5.13 -12.31
C GLU A 60 -3.94 -4.84 -10.94
N GLU A 61 -4.50 -5.48 -9.91
CA GLU A 61 -4.05 -5.30 -8.55
C GLU A 61 -2.73 -6.03 -8.31
N THR A 62 -1.76 -5.33 -7.71
CA THR A 62 -0.48 -5.89 -7.28
C THR A 62 -0.58 -6.35 -5.84
N ARG A 63 -0.13 -7.59 -5.55
CA ARG A 63 -0.30 -8.22 -4.22
C ARG A 63 1.03 -8.72 -3.67
N GLY A 64 1.34 -8.32 -2.46
CA GLY A 64 2.54 -8.71 -1.74
C GLY A 64 3.70 -7.75 -1.96
N ILE A 65 4.60 -7.73 -0.98
CA ILE A 65 5.69 -6.75 -0.92
C ILE A 65 6.71 -6.90 -2.05
N ASP A 66 6.99 -8.12 -2.49
CA ASP A 66 7.88 -8.38 -3.61
C ASP A 66 7.33 -7.80 -4.93
N GLU A 67 6.04 -8.03 -5.20
CA GLU A 67 5.40 -7.48 -6.40
C GLU A 67 5.29 -5.95 -6.34
N TYR A 68 5.06 -5.38 -5.15
CA TYR A 68 5.06 -3.93 -4.94
C TYR A 68 6.43 -3.32 -5.28
N LYS A 69 7.53 -3.88 -4.75
CA LYS A 69 8.90 -3.42 -5.05
C LYS A 69 9.20 -3.51 -6.55
N GLU A 70 8.83 -4.62 -7.18
CA GLU A 70 9.03 -4.83 -8.62
C GLU A 70 8.23 -3.83 -9.47
N TYR A 71 7.01 -3.50 -9.05
CA TYR A 71 6.21 -2.46 -9.68
C TYR A 71 6.94 -1.11 -9.65
N ILE A 72 7.44 -0.69 -8.49
CA ILE A 72 8.16 0.59 -8.35
C ILE A 72 9.45 0.61 -9.18
N ARG A 73 10.22 -0.48 -9.19
CA ARG A 73 11.41 -0.63 -10.06
C ARG A 73 11.05 -0.45 -11.52
N THR A 74 10.08 -1.23 -12.01
CA THR A 74 9.63 -1.18 -13.42
C THR A 74 9.14 0.22 -13.79
N TYR A 75 8.40 0.87 -12.88
CA TYR A 75 7.89 2.22 -13.09
C TYR A 75 9.03 3.23 -13.23
N LYS A 76 10.03 3.20 -12.34
CA LYS A 76 11.20 4.09 -12.42
C LYS A 76 12.10 3.81 -13.63
N GLU A 77 12.24 2.56 -14.04
CA GLU A 77 12.97 2.22 -15.27
C GLU A 77 12.30 2.81 -16.51
N ALA A 78 10.96 2.81 -16.56
CA ALA A 78 10.19 3.40 -17.64
C ALA A 78 10.19 4.93 -17.63
N PHE A 79 10.28 5.53 -16.44
CA PHE A 79 10.21 6.98 -16.22
C PHE A 79 11.35 7.43 -15.29
N PRO A 80 12.60 7.48 -15.79
CA PRO A 80 13.79 7.71 -14.96
C PRO A 80 13.87 9.11 -14.36
N ASP A 81 13.13 10.08 -14.92
CA ASP A 81 13.04 11.46 -14.44
C ASP A 81 11.87 11.68 -13.46
N THR A 82 11.18 10.61 -13.01
CA THR A 82 10.06 10.73 -12.06
C THR A 82 10.59 11.15 -10.69
N SER A 83 9.90 12.10 -10.06
CA SER A 83 10.09 12.48 -8.65
C SER A 83 8.74 12.58 -7.96
N PHE A 84 8.67 12.24 -6.68
CA PHE A 84 7.45 12.39 -5.88
C PHE A 84 7.66 13.44 -4.79
N GLU A 85 6.85 14.49 -4.80
CA GLU A 85 6.85 15.52 -3.75
C GLU A 85 5.52 15.50 -2.99
N VAL A 86 5.56 15.22 -1.68
CA VAL A 86 4.38 15.23 -0.82
C VAL A 86 4.15 16.64 -0.29
N HIS A 87 2.99 17.23 -0.62
CA HIS A 87 2.61 18.58 -0.20
C HIS A 87 1.80 18.57 1.09
N ASP A 88 0.80 17.69 1.17
CA ASP A 88 -0.09 17.58 2.32
C ASP A 88 -0.38 16.12 2.67
N MET A 89 -0.63 15.88 3.95
CA MET A 89 -1.06 14.58 4.48
C MET A 89 -2.24 14.77 5.42
N PHE A 90 -3.29 13.97 5.20
CA PHE A 90 -4.49 13.95 6.04
C PHE A 90 -4.65 12.57 6.66
N VAL A 91 -4.91 12.53 7.96
CA VAL A 91 -5.08 11.28 8.72
C VAL A 91 -6.52 11.18 9.22
N ASP A 92 -7.18 10.06 8.92
CA ASP A 92 -8.48 9.68 9.47
C ASP A 92 -8.40 8.24 9.99
N GLY A 93 -8.32 8.09 11.31
CA GLY A 93 -8.10 6.79 11.94
C GLY A 93 -6.79 6.16 11.47
N ASP A 94 -6.90 5.02 10.78
CA ASP A 94 -5.77 4.29 10.20
C ASP A 94 -5.47 4.67 8.74
N VAL A 95 -6.29 5.52 8.12
CA VAL A 95 -6.16 5.94 6.73
C VAL A 95 -5.32 7.20 6.62
N VAL A 96 -4.40 7.20 5.66
CA VAL A 96 -3.61 8.39 5.28
C VAL A 96 -3.88 8.72 3.82
N VAL A 97 -4.19 9.98 3.55
CA VAL A 97 -4.34 10.51 2.19
C VAL A 97 -3.20 11.48 1.94
N THR A 98 -2.49 11.28 0.83
CA THR A 98 -1.40 12.18 0.40
C THR A 98 -1.81 13.00 -0.82
N HIS A 99 -1.63 14.31 -0.73
CA HIS A 99 -1.63 15.21 -1.88
C HIS A 99 -0.17 15.38 -2.31
N ARG A 100 0.14 15.00 -3.54
CA ARG A 100 1.52 14.94 -4.05
C ARG A 100 1.56 15.24 -5.54
N ASP A 101 2.70 15.71 -5.98
CA ASP A 101 3.06 15.76 -7.40
C ASP A 101 3.78 14.47 -7.82
N GLN A 102 3.68 14.16 -9.11
CA GLN A 102 4.32 13.03 -9.80
C GLN A 102 4.88 13.54 -11.14
#